data_AF-A0A6M3IRX9-F1
#
_entry.id   AF-A0A6M3IRX9-F1
#
_cell.length_a   1.000
_cell.length_b   1.000
_cell.length_c   1.000
_cell.angle_alpha   90.00
_cell.angle_beta   90.00
_cell.angle_gamma   90.00
#
_symmetry.space_group_name_H-M   'P 1'
#
loop_
_entity.id
_entity.type
_entity.pdbx_description
1 polymer ?
#
loop_
_entity_poly.entity_id
_entity_poly.type
_entity_poly.pdbx_seq_one_letter_code
_entity_poly.pdbx_strand_id
1 'polypeptide(L)'
;MEPTRYQRYKDSYKAYREANPEYGKEYYKKHKTNWKSYTTKSNFKRNFGGLREQILERDGYKCISCNLSQAEHSIKYGRRITIDHIDGNRANNIIVNLQTLCLSCHGAKDVKRRPYFVPWNKGKILK
;
A
#
# COMPACT_ATOMS: atom_id res chain seq x y z
N MET A 1 -22.22 -29.64 -13.81
CA MET A 1 -20.81 -29.25 -13.53
C MET A 1 -20.73 -28.79 -12.09
N GLU A 2 -19.78 -29.33 -11.32
CA GLU A 2 -19.62 -28.98 -9.91
C GLU A 2 -19.02 -27.58 -9.71
N PRO A 3 -19.49 -26.78 -8.74
CA PRO A 3 -18.95 -25.46 -8.47
C PRO A 3 -17.49 -25.53 -7.99
N THR A 4 -16.69 -24.62 -8.52
CA THR A 4 -15.30 -24.47 -8.11
C THR A 4 -15.22 -24.18 -6.61
N ARG A 5 -14.08 -24.50 -5.98
CA ARG A 5 -13.83 -24.17 -4.57
C ARG A 5 -14.05 -22.67 -4.27
N TYR A 6 -13.66 -21.81 -5.22
CA TYR A 6 -13.85 -20.37 -5.09
C TYR A 6 -15.33 -19.97 -5.14
N GLN A 7 -16.10 -20.61 -6.01
CA GLN A 7 -17.54 -20.37 -6.09
C GLN A 7 -18.23 -20.79 -4.80
N ARG A 8 -17.91 -21.98 -4.27
CA ARG A 8 -18.43 -22.45 -2.97
C ARG A 8 -18.08 -21.52 -1.81
N TYR A 9 -16.87 -20.93 -1.82
CA TYR A 9 -16.47 -19.92 -0.83
C TYR A 9 -17.29 -18.63 -0.95
N LYS A 10 -17.53 -18.14 -2.17
CA LYS A 10 -18.36 -16.94 -2.39
C LYS A 10 -19.78 -17.16 -1.91
N ASP A 11 -20.34 -18.31 -2.23
CA ASP A 11 -21.72 -18.65 -1.91
C ASP A 11 -21.90 -18.81 -0.40
N SER A 12 -20.97 -19.49 0.28
CA SER A 12 -20.98 -19.60 1.74
C SER A 12 -20.80 -18.26 2.44
N TYR A 13 -19.92 -17.39 1.92
CA TYR A 13 -19.72 -16.05 2.46
C TYR A 13 -20.95 -15.15 2.26
N LYS A 14 -21.64 -15.28 1.12
CA LYS A 14 -22.92 -14.59 0.87
C LYS A 14 -23.99 -15.04 1.86
N ALA A 15 -24.20 -16.35 2.00
CA ALA A 15 -25.17 -16.92 2.94
C ALA A 15 -24.87 -16.49 4.39
N TYR A 16 -23.60 -16.50 4.80
CA TYR A 16 -23.19 -16.01 6.11
C TYR A 16 -23.56 -14.54 6.34
N ARG A 17 -23.36 -13.66 5.35
CA ARG A 17 -23.72 -12.24 5.45
C ARG A 17 -25.23 -12.00 5.50
N GLU A 18 -26.00 -12.79 4.76
CA GLU A 18 -27.46 -12.73 4.77
C GLU A 18 -28.04 -13.22 6.10
N ALA A 19 -27.45 -14.29 6.67
CA ALA A 19 -27.84 -14.82 7.98
C ALA A 19 -27.38 -13.93 9.15
N ASN A 20 -26.36 -13.09 8.95
CA ASN A 20 -25.78 -12.23 10.00
C ASN A 20 -25.76 -10.75 9.56
N PRO A 21 -26.94 -10.13 9.30
CA PRO A 21 -27.00 -8.77 8.77
C PRO A 21 -26.46 -7.72 9.77
N GLU A 22 -26.59 -7.99 11.07
CA GLU A 22 -26.04 -7.13 12.12
C GLU A 22 -24.52 -7.30 12.30
N TYR A 23 -23.96 -8.50 12.08
CA TYR A 23 -22.50 -8.71 12.12
C TYR A 23 -21.77 -7.81 11.13
N GLY A 24 -22.29 -7.69 9.91
CA GLY A 24 -21.74 -6.77 8.90
C GLY A 24 -21.79 -5.30 9.33
N LYS A 25 -22.87 -4.89 10.00
CA LYS A 25 -23.06 -3.52 10.52
C LYS A 25 -22.18 -3.24 11.72
N GLU A 26 -22.05 -4.18 12.66
CA GLU A 26 -21.17 -4.09 13.84
C GLU A 26 -19.70 -4.13 13.46
N TYR A 27 -19.31 -5.03 12.55
CA TYR A 27 -17.97 -5.08 11.98
C TYR A 27 -17.61 -3.74 11.31
N TYR A 28 -18.52 -3.19 10.50
CA TYR A 28 -18.33 -1.89 9.89
C TYR A 28 -18.26 -0.77 10.94
N LYS A 29 -19.15 -0.73 11.95
CA LYS A 29 -19.08 0.25 13.06
C LYS A 29 -17.76 0.18 13.83
N LYS A 30 -17.29 -1.04 14.15
CA LYS A 30 -16.04 -1.31 14.90
C LYS A 30 -14.79 -0.92 14.10
N HIS A 31 -14.82 -1.04 12.78
CA HIS A 31 -13.67 -0.77 11.91
C HIS A 31 -13.75 0.54 11.12
N LYS A 32 -14.88 1.29 11.16
CA LYS A 32 -15.09 2.59 10.51
C LYS A 32 -14.08 3.64 10.99
N THR A 33 -13.65 3.57 12.25
CA THR A 33 -12.72 4.52 12.87
C THR A 33 -11.26 4.37 12.41
N ASN A 34 -10.90 3.29 11.71
CA ASN A 34 -9.51 3.06 11.30
C ASN A 34 -9.19 3.45 9.84
N TRP A 35 -10.19 3.82 9.04
CA TRP A 35 -9.98 4.23 7.64
C TRP A 35 -9.31 5.62 7.51
N LYS A 36 -9.46 6.49 8.52
CA LYS A 36 -8.87 7.84 8.53
C LYS A 36 -7.37 7.88 8.81
N SER A 37 -6.69 6.74 9.01
CA SER A 37 -5.29 6.77 9.45
C SER A 37 -4.28 6.93 8.33
N TYR A 38 -4.58 6.63 7.06
CA TYR A 38 -3.56 6.69 6.00
C TYR A 38 -3.07 8.10 5.65
N THR A 39 -3.69 9.16 6.19
CA THR A 39 -3.41 10.56 5.84
C THR A 39 -2.94 11.43 7.01
N THR A 40 -2.68 10.87 8.19
CA THR A 40 -2.28 11.69 9.35
C THR A 40 -0.78 12.01 9.35
N LYS A 41 -0.42 13.26 9.72
CA LYS A 41 0.98 13.70 9.98
C LYS A 41 1.77 12.70 10.83
N SER A 42 1.10 12.02 11.77
CA SER A 42 1.71 11.00 12.64
C SER A 42 2.30 9.81 11.87
N ASN A 43 1.66 9.36 10.79
CA ASN A 43 2.16 8.27 9.97
C ASN A 43 3.36 8.67 9.12
N PHE A 44 3.40 9.91 8.64
CA PHE A 44 4.59 10.42 7.95
C PHE A 44 5.77 10.60 8.91
N LYS A 45 5.52 11.01 10.15
CA LYS A 45 6.55 11.03 11.19
C LYS A 45 7.14 9.64 11.43
N ARG A 46 6.27 8.63 11.59
CA ARG A 46 6.70 7.24 11.82
C ARG A 46 7.46 6.64 10.64
N ASN A 47 6.96 6.84 9.41
CA ASN A 47 7.47 6.11 8.25
C ASN A 47 8.61 6.82 7.51
N PHE A 48 8.74 8.14 7.67
CA PHE A 48 9.70 8.97 6.91
C PHE A 48 10.39 10.02 7.79
N GLY A 49 10.37 9.86 9.12
CA GLY A 49 10.97 10.84 10.05
C GLY A 49 10.29 12.21 10.07
N GLY A 50 9.14 12.38 9.41
CA GLY A 50 8.50 13.68 9.25
C GLY A 50 9.05 14.51 8.09
N LEU A 51 9.98 13.94 7.31
CA LEU A 51 10.67 14.61 6.20
C LEU A 51 9.83 14.72 4.93
N ARG A 52 8.53 14.36 4.97
CA ARG A 52 7.73 14.19 3.76
C ARG A 52 7.72 15.43 2.87
N GLU A 53 7.29 16.58 3.41
CA GLU A 53 7.15 17.78 2.58
C GLU A 53 8.54 18.30 2.14
N GLN A 54 9.57 18.18 2.97
CA GLN A 54 10.95 18.53 2.60
C GLN A 54 11.47 17.72 1.40
N ILE A 55 11.19 16.41 1.35
CA ILE A 55 11.58 15.56 0.21
C ILE A 55 10.77 15.91 -1.04
N LEU A 56 9.47 16.21 -0.90
CA LEU A 56 8.65 16.63 -2.03
C LEU A 56 9.10 17.97 -2.59
N GLU A 57 9.46 18.94 -1.75
CA GLU A 57 10.00 20.24 -2.17
C GLU A 57 11.35 20.08 -2.87
N ARG A 58 12.28 19.30 -2.30
CA ARG A 58 13.58 18.98 -2.92
C ARG A 58 13.41 18.40 -4.32
N ASP A 59 12.45 17.50 -4.50
CA ASP A 59 12.19 16.81 -5.76
C ASP A 59 11.21 17.57 -6.68
N GLY A 60 10.86 18.82 -6.34
CA GLY A 60 9.99 19.67 -7.15
C GLY A 60 8.57 19.12 -7.33
N TYR A 61 8.08 18.35 -6.35
CA TYR A 61 6.81 17.62 -6.38
C TYR A 61 6.67 16.70 -7.61
N LYS A 62 7.79 16.15 -8.10
CA LYS A 62 7.85 15.27 -9.27
C LYS A 62 8.49 13.94 -8.93
N CYS A 63 8.09 12.91 -9.68
CA CYS A 63 8.79 11.63 -9.67
C CYS A 63 10.22 11.85 -10.20
N ILE A 64 11.24 11.56 -9.40
CA ILE A 64 12.63 11.74 -9.84
C ILE A 64 13.03 10.79 -10.98
N SER A 65 12.28 9.70 -11.18
CA SER A 65 12.54 8.70 -12.22
C SER A 65 11.88 9.00 -13.56
N CYS A 66 10.73 9.68 -13.58
CA CYS A 66 9.96 9.89 -14.83
C CYS A 66 9.33 11.28 -14.96
N ASN A 67 9.65 12.20 -14.06
CA ASN A 67 9.16 13.58 -14.03
C ASN A 67 7.64 13.79 -13.90
N LEU A 68 6.85 12.74 -13.72
CA LEU A 68 5.41 12.85 -13.45
C LEU A 68 5.17 13.74 -12.22
N SER A 69 4.46 14.86 -12.39
CA SER A 69 4.15 15.80 -11.32
C SER A 69 3.11 15.25 -10.35
N GLN A 70 3.04 15.83 -9.14
CA GLN A 70 2.00 15.48 -8.16
C GLN A 70 0.59 15.74 -8.69
N ALA A 71 0.38 16.77 -9.51
CA ALA A 71 -0.92 17.06 -10.12
C ALA A 71 -1.34 15.93 -11.07
N GLU A 72 -0.48 15.57 -12.03
CA GLU A 72 -0.72 14.48 -12.98
C GLU A 72 -0.88 13.14 -12.26
N HIS A 73 -0.05 12.88 -11.24
CA HIS A 73 -0.15 11.69 -10.41
C HIS A 73 -1.51 11.61 -9.69
N SER A 74 -2.01 12.73 -9.17
CA SER A 74 -3.27 12.77 -8.44
C SER A 74 -4.45 12.52 -9.37
N ILE A 75 -4.42 13.07 -10.59
CA ILE A 75 -5.41 12.79 -11.64
C ILE A 75 -5.37 11.30 -12.02
N LYS A 76 -4.17 10.75 -12.27
CA LYS A 76 -3.99 9.38 -12.77
C LYS A 76 -4.32 8.29 -11.74
N TYR A 77 -3.99 8.53 -10.47
CA TYR A 77 -4.05 7.49 -9.42
C TYR A 77 -5.01 7.81 -8.27
N GLY A 78 -5.67 8.98 -8.27
CA GLY A 78 -6.58 9.39 -7.20
C GLY A 78 -5.91 9.63 -5.85
N ARG A 79 -4.58 9.87 -5.82
CA ARG A 79 -3.80 10.10 -4.59
C ARG A 79 -2.52 10.89 -4.83
N ARG A 80 -2.00 11.52 -3.77
CA ARG A 80 -0.70 12.23 -3.77
C ARG A 80 0.46 11.30 -4.16
N ILE A 81 1.49 11.88 -4.78
CA ILE A 81 2.75 11.20 -5.10
C ILE A 81 3.43 10.69 -3.82
N THR A 82 4.18 9.59 -3.92
CA THR A 82 4.71 8.88 -2.75
C THR A 82 6.20 9.14 -2.54
N ILE A 83 6.64 8.91 -1.30
CA ILE A 83 8.06 8.82 -0.94
C ILE A 83 8.40 7.35 -0.79
N ASP A 84 9.64 7.02 -1.13
CA ASP A 84 10.20 5.69 -1.12
C ASP A 84 11.63 5.69 -0.56
N HIS A 85 12.03 4.58 0.06
CA HIS A 85 13.38 4.35 0.57
C HIS A 85 14.27 3.74 -0.52
N ILE A 86 15.40 4.39 -0.86
CA ILE A 86 16.36 4.00 -1.91
C ILE A 86 17.08 2.69 -1.59
N ASP A 87 17.24 2.34 -0.32
CA ASP A 87 17.77 1.04 0.14
C ASP A 87 16.66 0.00 0.44
N GLY A 88 15.44 0.45 0.72
CA GLY A 88 14.30 -0.41 1.08
C GLY A 88 14.18 -0.69 2.57
N ASN A 89 15.08 -0.16 3.37
CA ASN A 89 15.00 -0.20 4.80
C ASN A 89 14.09 0.94 5.30
N ARG A 90 12.87 0.58 5.73
CA ARG A 90 11.89 1.55 6.24
C ARG A 90 12.31 2.26 7.54
N ALA A 91 13.35 1.79 8.22
CA ALA A 91 13.91 2.44 9.39
C ALA A 91 14.97 3.51 9.02
N ASN A 92 15.52 3.48 7.79
CA ASN A 92 16.57 4.39 7.36
C ASN A 92 15.98 5.70 6.79
N ASN A 93 15.60 6.62 7.69
CA ASN A 93 14.92 7.86 7.35
C ASN A 93 15.86 9.06 7.10
N ILE A 94 17.07 8.85 6.59
CA ILE A 94 17.96 9.95 6.20
C ILE A 94 17.51 10.56 4.86
N ILE A 95 17.64 11.88 4.69
CA ILE A 95 17.18 12.61 3.49
C ILE A 95 17.71 11.99 2.19
N VAL A 96 18.99 11.62 2.16
CA VAL A 96 19.65 11.04 0.97
C VAL A 96 19.16 9.63 0.63
N ASN A 97 18.48 8.95 1.55
CA ASN A 97 17.87 7.63 1.31
C ASN A 97 16.38 7.73 0.95
N LEU A 98 15.79 8.92 0.96
CA LEU A 98 14.39 9.13 0.60
C LEU A 98 14.29 9.75 -0.80
N GLN A 99 13.34 9.27 -1.61
CA GLN A 99 13.08 9.77 -2.96
C GLN A 99 11.59 9.87 -3.26
N THR A 100 11.20 10.84 -4.09
CA THR A 100 9.83 10.98 -4.61
C THR A 100 9.64 10.11 -5.85
N LEU A 101 8.71 9.16 -5.80
CA LEU A 101 8.37 8.29 -6.93
C LEU A 101 6.85 8.28 -7.21
N CYS A 102 6.48 8.15 -8.48
CA CYS A 102 5.11 7.78 -8.85
C CYS A 102 4.83 6.30 -8.54
N LEU A 103 3.55 5.91 -8.46
CA LEU A 103 3.18 4.52 -8.18
C LEU A 103 3.77 3.52 -9.19
N SER A 104 3.87 3.88 -10.46
CA SER A 104 4.45 2.99 -11.48
C SER A 104 5.95 2.77 -11.26
N CYS A 105 6.74 3.83 -11.06
CA CYS A 105 8.18 3.73 -10.78
C CYS A 105 8.46 3.04 -9.44
N HIS A 106 7.66 3.32 -8.41
CA HIS A 106 7.76 2.64 -7.11
C HIS A 106 7.54 1.12 -7.27
N GLY A 107 6.47 0.72 -7.95
CA GLY A 107 6.18 -0.70 -8.20
C GLY A 107 7.28 -1.38 -9.00
N ALA A 108 7.79 -0.73 -10.06
CA ALA A 108 8.90 -1.26 -10.85
C ALA A 108 10.18 -1.47 -10.01
N LYS A 109 10.48 -0.53 -9.11
CA LYS A 109 11.61 -0.66 -8.18
C LYS A 109 11.41 -1.80 -7.17
N ASP A 110 10.22 -1.95 -6.61
CA ASP A 110 9.93 -3.04 -5.67
C ASP A 110 10.05 -4.42 -6.33
N VAL A 111 9.61 -4.54 -7.58
CA VAL A 111 9.76 -5.79 -8.35
C VAL A 111 11.24 -6.14 -8.53
N LYS A 112 12.09 -5.17 -8.89
CA LYS A 112 13.54 -5.38 -9.05
C LYS A 112 14.23 -5.83 -7.75
N ARG A 113 13.70 -5.46 -6.59
CA ARG A 113 14.25 -5.84 -5.28
C ARG A 113 13.81 -7.20 -4.78
N ARG A 114 12.73 -7.76 -5.32
CA ARG A 114 12.30 -9.10 -4.92
C ARG A 114 13.25 -10.09 -5.59
N PRO A 115 14.09 -10.83 -4.84
CA PRO A 115 14.70 -12.02 -5.40
C PRO A 115 13.54 -12.95 -5.78
N TYR A 116 13.41 -13.25 -7.08
CA TYR A 116 12.47 -14.19 -7.71
C TYR A 116 11.27 -14.65 -6.86
N PHE A 117 10.08 -14.24 -7.29
CA PHE A 117 8.75 -14.78 -6.94
C PHE A 117 8.78 -16.07 -6.08
N VAL A 118 8.76 -15.93 -4.76
CA VAL A 118 8.37 -17.05 -3.87
C VAL A 118 6.85 -17.15 -3.91
N PRO A 119 6.27 -18.23 -4.47
CA PRO A 119 4.83 -18.39 -4.45
C PRO A 119 4.36 -18.42 -3.00
N TRP A 120 3.31 -17.65 -2.68
CA TRP A 120 2.62 -17.72 -1.41
C TRP A 120 1.80 -19.02 -1.35
N ASN A 121 2.48 -20.17 -1.32
CA ASN A 121 1.91 -21.45 -0.95
C ASN A 121 3.02 -22.50 -0.78
N LYS A 122 3.44 -22.72 0.46
CA LYS A 122 3.27 -23.99 1.20
C LYS A 122 4.17 -23.94 2.42
N GLY A 123 3.54 -23.94 3.60
CA GLY A 123 4.21 -24.41 4.80
C GLY A 123 4.75 -25.81 4.54
N LYS A 124 6.05 -25.97 4.76
CA LYS A 124 6.75 -27.12 5.36
C LYS A 124 8.25 -26.83 5.21
N ILE A 125 8.83 -26.22 6.24
CA ILE A 125 10.26 -26.35 6.49
C ILE A 125 10.44 -27.79 6.98
N LEU A 126 10.98 -28.66 6.14
CA LEU A 126 11.60 -29.89 6.63
C LEU A 126 12.97 -29.49 7.18
N LYS A 127 13.21 -29.97 8.41
CA LYS A 127 14.44 -29.75 9.18
C LYS A 127 15.65 -30.35 8.49
#